data_AF-A0A6M1S7T7-F1
#
_entry.id   AF-A0A6M1S7T7-F1
#
_cell.length_a   1.000
_cell.length_b   1.000
_cell.length_c   1.000
_cell.angle_alpha   90.00
_cell.angle_beta   90.00
_cell.angle_gamma   90.00
#
_symmetry.space_group_name_H-M   'P 1'
#
loop_
_entity.id
_entity.type
_entity.pdbx_description
1 polymer ?
#
loop_
_entity_poly.entity_id
_entity_poly.type
_entity_poly.pdbx_seq_one_letter_code
_entity_poly.pdbx_strand_id
1 'polypeptide(L)'
;LKGDVSADDIEAVMCFIIETDQIDITSLAASAPADPVGPPASSADAAPQESAPVAKAPAPDKPTAAKTANKKPAEKAPKKTAAESSSIRVSVDKVDQIINLVGELIITQSMLDQTVSDLEGQSVSNSSLQNGMSLLQRNARDLQEAVMSIRMIPMEFVFSRFPRVVRDTAGKLGKEIELITEGKSTELDKSLVERITDPLTHLVRNSLDHGVEMPDVRESLGKPRVGKLVLSARHQGGNI
;
A
#
# COMPACT_ATOMS: atom_id res chain seq x y z
N LEU A 1 -3.25 7.30 -24.13
CA LEU A 1 -1.84 7.46 -23.70
C LEU A 1 -0.97 7.55 -24.95
N LYS A 2 0.08 8.38 -24.98
CA LYS A 2 1.11 8.30 -26.02
C LYS A 2 2.38 7.79 -25.35
N GLY A 3 2.85 6.64 -25.77
CA GLY A 3 4.02 5.95 -25.22
C GLY A 3 4.60 5.00 -26.26
N ASP A 4 5.86 4.62 -26.04
CA ASP A 4 6.70 3.75 -26.85
C ASP A 4 6.58 2.27 -26.47
N VAL A 5 5.51 1.90 -25.76
CA VAL A 5 5.27 0.57 -25.22
C VAL A 5 4.54 -0.29 -26.25
N SER A 6 4.92 -1.57 -26.34
CA SER A 6 4.33 -2.52 -27.29
C SER A 6 2.85 -2.79 -26.97
N ALA A 7 2.06 -3.12 -27.99
CA ALA A 7 0.64 -3.43 -27.81
C ALA A 7 0.43 -4.63 -26.88
N ASP A 8 1.32 -5.63 -26.96
CA ASP A 8 1.27 -6.86 -26.18
C ASP A 8 1.43 -6.58 -24.66
N ASP A 9 2.29 -5.62 -24.28
CA ASP A 9 2.48 -5.23 -22.88
C ASP A 9 1.26 -4.47 -22.32
N ILE A 10 0.57 -3.71 -23.17
CA ILE A 10 -0.63 -2.96 -22.78
C ILE A 10 -1.80 -3.93 -22.55
N GLU A 11 -1.92 -4.94 -23.39
CA GLU A 11 -2.95 -5.99 -23.29
C GLU A 11 -2.74 -6.85 -22.03
N ALA A 12 -1.50 -7.27 -21.75
CA ALA A 12 -1.17 -8.08 -20.57
C ALA A 12 -1.51 -7.41 -19.22
N VAL A 13 -1.43 -6.08 -19.16
CA VAL A 13 -1.76 -5.31 -17.94
C VAL A 13 -3.27 -5.02 -17.82
N MET A 14 -3.96 -4.87 -18.95
CA MET A 14 -5.38 -4.45 -18.97
C MET A 14 -6.37 -5.63 -18.97
N CYS A 15 -5.94 -6.86 -19.32
CA CYS A 15 -6.76 -8.08 -19.30
C CYS A 15 -7.31 -8.49 -17.92
N PHE A 16 -6.90 -7.84 -16.84
CA PHE A 16 -7.44 -8.10 -15.50
C PHE A 16 -8.67 -7.23 -15.17
N ILE A 17 -8.94 -6.19 -15.97
CA ILE A 17 -9.96 -5.17 -15.68
C ILE A 17 -11.01 -5.08 -16.80
N ILE A 18 -10.68 -5.49 -18.03
CA ILE A 18 -11.53 -5.33 -19.22
C ILE A 18 -11.37 -6.56 -20.15
N GLU A 19 -12.45 -7.00 -20.81
CA GLU A 19 -12.39 -8.01 -21.90
C GLU A 19 -11.69 -7.42 -23.15
N THR A 20 -10.97 -8.26 -23.88
CA THR A 20 -10.06 -7.87 -24.98
C THR A 20 -10.74 -7.14 -26.15
N ASP A 21 -12.06 -7.28 -26.27
CA ASP A 21 -12.89 -6.67 -27.30
C ASP A 21 -13.21 -5.18 -27.05
N GLN A 22 -12.89 -4.66 -25.87
CA GLN A 22 -13.13 -3.26 -25.49
C GLN A 22 -11.86 -2.39 -25.56
N ILE A 23 -10.75 -2.93 -26.07
CA ILE A 23 -9.47 -2.23 -26.18
C ILE A 23 -9.20 -1.84 -27.64
N ASP A 24 -9.46 -0.58 -27.99
CA ASP A 24 -9.08 0.00 -29.30
C ASP A 24 -7.65 0.56 -29.26
N ILE A 25 -6.69 -0.18 -29.82
CA ILE A 25 -5.29 0.25 -29.94
C ILE A 25 -5.02 0.75 -31.36
N THR A 26 -4.80 2.06 -31.52
CA THR A 26 -4.43 2.66 -32.80
C THR A 26 -2.95 3.04 -32.81
N SER A 27 -2.17 2.51 -33.75
CA SER A 27 -0.77 2.90 -33.93
C SER A 27 -0.69 4.29 -34.55
N LEU A 28 0.10 5.18 -33.94
CA LEU A 28 0.32 6.52 -34.46
C LEU A 28 1.37 6.44 -35.57
N ALA A 29 0.94 6.27 -36.81
CA ALA A 29 1.83 6.25 -37.96
C ALA A 29 2.58 7.59 -38.09
N ALA A 30 3.91 7.52 -38.03
CA ALA A 30 4.78 8.61 -38.40
C ALA A 30 4.65 8.87 -39.91
N SER A 31 4.26 10.08 -40.27
CA SER A 31 4.30 10.58 -41.64
C SER A 31 5.75 10.86 -42.04
N ALA A 32 6.24 10.14 -43.05
CA ALA A 32 7.34 10.55 -43.93
C ALA A 32 6.71 11.07 -45.25
N PRO A 33 7.42 11.82 -46.13
CA PRO A 33 8.43 11.18 -47.01
C PRO A 33 9.64 12.03 -47.49
N ALA A 34 10.62 11.29 -48.06
CA ALA A 34 11.60 11.62 -49.13
C ALA A 34 12.85 12.49 -48.78
N ASP A 35 14.09 12.19 -49.19
CA ASP A 35 14.69 11.17 -50.08
C ASP A 35 16.25 11.11 -49.90
N PRO A 36 17.00 10.20 -50.55
CA PRO A 36 18.24 9.59 -50.05
C PRO A 36 19.54 10.02 -50.75
N VAL A 37 20.71 9.98 -50.08
CA VAL A 37 22.04 9.79 -50.73
C VAL A 37 23.07 9.17 -49.75
N GLY A 38 23.56 7.96 -50.10
CA GLY A 38 24.98 7.55 -50.06
C GLY A 38 25.62 6.93 -48.79
N PRO A 39 26.24 5.73 -48.90
CA PRO A 39 27.33 5.25 -48.03
C PRO A 39 28.69 5.25 -48.79
N PRO A 40 29.86 4.84 -48.23
CA PRO A 40 30.34 4.74 -46.83
C PRO A 40 31.79 5.29 -46.61
N ALA A 41 32.26 5.40 -45.35
CA ALA A 41 33.66 5.20 -44.91
C ALA A 41 33.73 5.33 -43.36
N SER A 42 33.94 4.27 -42.59
CA SER A 42 35.22 3.62 -42.21
C SER A 42 36.09 4.39 -41.20
N SER A 43 36.06 3.93 -39.95
CA SER A 43 37.17 3.76 -38.96
C SER A 43 36.53 3.69 -37.56
N ALA A 44 36.43 2.53 -36.90
CA ALA A 44 37.49 1.74 -36.25
C ALA A 44 38.02 2.38 -34.95
N ASP A 45 37.56 1.82 -33.83
CA ASP A 45 38.38 1.19 -32.78
C ASP A 45 38.35 1.78 -31.35
N ALA A 46 38.43 0.80 -30.42
CA ALA A 46 38.94 0.85 -29.04
C ALA A 46 38.05 1.34 -27.88
N ALA A 47 37.23 0.40 -27.41
CA ALA A 47 37.23 -0.23 -26.08
C ALA A 47 37.03 0.58 -24.76
N PRO A 48 36.35 -0.03 -23.76
CA PRO A 48 35.94 0.60 -22.49
C PRO A 48 36.96 0.39 -21.35
N GLN A 49 37.11 1.37 -20.46
CA GLN A 49 37.85 1.22 -19.20
C GLN A 49 36.93 0.83 -18.04
N GLU A 50 37.27 -0.29 -17.40
CA GLU A 50 36.80 -0.75 -16.10
C GLU A 50 38.02 -0.94 -15.15
N SER A 51 37.74 -0.94 -13.83
CA SER A 51 38.61 -1.20 -12.66
C SER A 51 39.34 0.04 -12.10
N ALA A 52 39.44 0.29 -10.78
CA ALA A 52 39.23 -0.51 -9.57
C ALA A 52 39.04 0.39 -8.33
N PRO A 53 38.57 -0.14 -7.17
CA PRO A 53 38.22 0.59 -5.96
C PRO A 53 39.36 0.68 -4.95
N VAL A 54 39.30 1.64 -4.00
CA VAL A 54 40.19 1.68 -2.83
C VAL A 54 39.41 1.98 -1.55
N ALA A 55 39.55 1.06 -0.59
CA ALA A 55 39.03 1.11 0.76
C ALA A 55 39.91 1.94 1.71
N LYS A 56 39.31 2.58 2.73
CA LYS A 56 39.72 2.47 4.15
C LYS A 56 38.85 3.33 5.10
N ALA A 57 38.27 2.67 6.10
CA ALA A 57 37.96 3.25 7.42
C ALA A 57 39.28 3.43 8.22
N PRO A 58 39.34 4.27 9.28
CA PRO A 58 38.73 3.94 10.58
C PRO A 58 38.14 5.12 11.38
N ALA A 59 37.22 4.80 12.28
CA ALA A 59 36.90 5.55 13.51
C ALA A 59 37.53 4.79 14.71
N PRO A 60 37.45 5.21 16.00
CA PRO A 60 36.87 6.43 16.58
C PRO A 60 37.77 7.11 17.64
N ASP A 61 37.40 8.31 18.12
CA ASP A 61 37.91 8.83 19.39
C ASP A 61 36.82 9.47 20.25
N LYS A 62 36.90 9.15 21.54
CA LYS A 62 35.99 9.52 22.64
C LYS A 62 36.59 10.71 23.39
N PRO A 63 35.80 11.55 24.06
CA PRO A 63 35.98 11.62 25.52
C PRO A 63 34.68 11.66 26.34
N THR A 64 34.79 11.13 27.56
CA THR A 64 33.80 11.09 28.63
C THR A 64 34.23 12.00 29.79
N ALA A 65 33.33 12.80 30.35
CA ALA A 65 33.29 13.26 31.76
C ALA A 65 31.93 13.98 32.00
N ALA A 66 30.97 13.42 32.76
CA ALA A 66 30.77 13.55 34.22
C ALA A 66 30.54 15.02 34.66
N LYS A 67 29.39 15.49 35.17
CA LYS A 67 28.61 15.23 36.42
C LYS A 67 27.37 16.18 36.29
N THR A 68 26.20 16.05 36.92
CA THR A 68 25.95 15.98 38.38
C THR A 68 24.47 15.68 38.65
N ALA A 69 24.21 15.00 39.77
CA ALA A 69 22.92 14.67 40.34
C ALA A 69 22.17 15.90 40.91
N ASN A 70 20.82 15.84 40.89
CA ASN A 70 20.04 16.35 42.02
C ASN A 70 18.74 15.55 42.24
N LYS A 71 18.53 15.11 43.49
CA LYS A 71 17.37 14.38 44.01
C LYS A 71 16.71 15.26 45.08
N LYS A 72 15.38 15.47 45.04
CA LYS A 72 14.44 15.43 46.20
C LYS A 72 12.97 15.69 45.76
N PRO A 73 11.94 15.41 46.60
CA PRO A 73 10.93 14.40 46.23
C PRO A 73 9.45 14.84 46.39
N ALA A 74 8.57 13.97 45.85
CA ALA A 74 7.20 13.66 46.28
C ALA A 74 6.11 14.73 46.21
N GLU A 75 5.19 14.53 45.27
CA GLU A 75 3.76 14.75 45.51
C GLU A 75 2.98 13.56 44.92
N LYS A 76 2.32 12.81 45.80
CA LYS A 76 1.46 11.66 45.46
C LYS A 76 0.06 12.19 45.16
N ALA A 77 -0.35 12.15 43.90
CA ALA A 77 -1.75 12.21 43.49
C ALA A 77 -2.24 10.79 43.10
N PRO A 78 -3.53 10.47 43.25
CA PRO A 78 -4.00 9.10 43.44
C PRO A 78 -3.95 8.30 42.15
N LYS A 79 -3.51 7.04 42.28
CA LYS A 79 -3.61 6.02 41.22
C LYS A 79 -5.08 5.80 40.88
N LYS A 80 -5.53 6.33 39.74
CA LYS A 80 -6.65 5.72 39.01
C LYS A 80 -6.19 4.33 38.63
N THR A 81 -6.96 3.32 39.02
CA THR A 81 -6.91 1.96 38.52
C THR A 81 -7.02 2.00 37.00
N ALA A 82 -5.86 2.05 36.33
CA ALA A 82 -5.77 1.71 34.94
C ALA A 82 -6.12 0.23 34.86
N ALA A 83 -7.21 -0.10 34.17
CA ALA A 83 -7.40 -1.44 33.67
C ALA A 83 -6.12 -1.79 32.91
N GLU A 84 -5.34 -2.73 33.45
CA GLU A 84 -4.11 -3.19 32.82
C GLU A 84 -4.53 -3.90 31.54
N SER A 85 -4.54 -3.17 30.42
CA SER A 85 -4.61 -3.78 29.10
C SER A 85 -3.30 -4.55 28.91
N SER A 86 -3.29 -5.83 29.26
CA SER A 86 -2.13 -6.69 29.04
C SER A 86 -1.92 -6.82 27.54
N SER A 87 -0.92 -6.12 27.00
CA SER A 87 -0.57 -6.23 25.59
C SER A 87 0.37 -7.40 25.39
N ILE A 88 0.08 -8.24 24.40
CA ILE A 88 0.92 -9.37 24.00
C ILE A 88 1.49 -9.06 22.62
N ARG A 89 2.82 -9.13 22.48
CA ARG A 89 3.48 -9.01 21.18
C ARG A 89 3.57 -10.40 20.55
N VAL A 90 3.05 -10.54 19.33
CA VAL A 90 3.07 -11.78 18.56
C VAL A 90 3.85 -11.54 17.26
N SER A 91 4.58 -12.53 16.79
CA SER A 91 5.26 -12.44 15.49
C SER A 91 4.26 -12.49 14.34
N VAL A 92 4.56 -11.80 13.24
CA VAL A 92 3.71 -11.75 12.05
C VAL A 92 3.45 -13.16 11.51
N ASP A 93 4.51 -13.98 11.40
CA ASP A 93 4.42 -15.36 10.89
C ASP A 93 3.41 -16.23 11.64
N LYS A 94 3.23 -16.01 12.94
CA LYS A 94 2.26 -16.77 13.75
C LYS A 94 0.83 -16.34 13.45
N VAL A 95 0.59 -15.05 13.25
CA VAL A 95 -0.72 -14.53 12.85
C VAL A 95 -1.06 -15.05 11.44
N ASP A 96 -0.08 -15.06 10.55
CA ASP A 96 -0.22 -15.58 9.18
C ASP A 96 -0.57 -17.07 9.18
N GLN A 97 0.10 -17.87 10.02
CA GLN A 97 -0.22 -19.28 10.19
C GLN A 97 -1.66 -19.49 10.69
N ILE A 98 -2.14 -18.68 11.64
CA ILE A 98 -3.53 -18.77 12.12
C ILE A 98 -4.51 -18.46 10.97
N ILE A 99 -4.23 -17.45 10.14
CA ILE A 99 -5.07 -17.13 8.97
C ILE A 99 -5.12 -18.29 7.99
N ASN A 100 -4.00 -18.97 7.74
CA ASN A 100 -3.96 -20.14 6.86
C ASN A 100 -4.81 -21.29 7.43
N LEU A 101 -4.68 -21.59 8.73
CA LEU A 101 -5.47 -22.62 9.40
C LEU A 101 -6.98 -22.31 9.38
N VAL A 102 -7.36 -21.04 9.57
CA VAL A 102 -8.75 -20.61 9.45
C VAL A 102 -9.23 -20.73 8.00
N GLY A 103 -8.37 -20.44 7.02
CA GLY A 103 -8.65 -20.68 5.60
C GLY A 103 -8.91 -22.15 5.29
N GLU A 104 -8.05 -23.05 5.77
CA GLU A 104 -8.22 -24.51 5.65
C GLU A 104 -9.51 -24.99 6.32
N LEU A 105 -9.87 -24.42 7.48
CA LEU A 105 -11.12 -24.71 8.18
C LEU A 105 -12.35 -24.32 7.33
N ILE A 106 -12.33 -23.15 6.69
CA ILE A 106 -13.42 -22.69 5.82
C ILE A 106 -13.55 -23.58 4.58
N ILE A 107 -12.42 -23.98 3.98
CA ILE A 107 -12.41 -24.91 2.84
C ILE A 107 -13.00 -26.26 3.25
N THR A 108 -12.56 -26.82 4.37
CA THR A 108 -13.06 -28.09 4.91
C THR A 108 -14.55 -28.01 5.22
N GLN A 109 -15.02 -26.88 5.77
CA GLN A 109 -16.43 -26.65 6.03
C GLN A 109 -17.26 -26.60 4.72
N SER A 110 -16.75 -25.93 3.69
CA SER A 110 -17.40 -25.88 2.37
C SER A 110 -17.51 -27.26 1.72
N MET A 111 -16.46 -28.08 1.83
CA MET A 111 -16.48 -29.47 1.37
C MET A 111 -17.50 -30.34 2.12
N LEU A 112 -17.60 -30.15 3.45
CA LEU A 112 -18.57 -30.86 4.26
C LEU A 112 -20.00 -30.43 3.93
N ASP A 113 -20.23 -29.15 3.66
CA ASP A 113 -21.54 -28.62 3.26
C ASP A 113 -22.02 -29.18 1.92
N GLN A 114 -21.11 -29.30 0.94
CA GLN A 114 -21.37 -29.99 -0.32
C GLN A 114 -21.71 -31.48 -0.10
N THR A 115 -20.94 -32.17 0.72
CA THR A 115 -21.17 -33.59 1.02
C THR A 115 -22.53 -33.81 1.68
N VAL A 116 -22.94 -32.94 2.60
CA VAL A 116 -24.26 -32.97 3.24
C VAL A 116 -25.37 -32.69 2.23
N SER A 117 -25.18 -31.70 1.36
CA SER A 117 -26.14 -31.37 0.29
C SER A 117 -26.34 -32.53 -0.68
N ASP A 118 -25.27 -33.25 -1.04
CA ASP A 118 -25.33 -34.44 -1.91
C ASP A 118 -26.09 -35.61 -1.26
N LEU A 119 -25.96 -35.78 0.06
CA LEU A 119 -26.66 -36.81 0.84
C LEU A 119 -28.16 -36.53 0.97
N GLU A 120 -28.57 -35.26 1.01
CA GLU A 120 -29.98 -34.87 1.07
C GLU A 120 -30.75 -35.20 -0.21
N GLY A 121 -30.08 -35.15 -1.37
CA GLY A 121 -30.61 -35.64 -2.64
C GLY A 121 -30.98 -37.13 -2.62
N GLN A 122 -30.53 -37.89 -1.61
CA GLN A 122 -30.75 -39.32 -1.43
C GLN A 122 -31.82 -39.65 -0.37
N SER A 123 -32.69 -38.69 -0.03
CA SER A 123 -33.88 -38.85 0.86
C SER A 123 -33.62 -38.89 2.37
N VAL A 124 -32.45 -38.46 2.84
CA VAL A 124 -32.15 -38.28 4.28
C VAL A 124 -32.07 -36.79 4.61
N SER A 125 -33.22 -36.13 4.76
CA SER A 125 -33.26 -34.75 5.26
C SER A 125 -33.02 -34.74 6.77
N ASN A 126 -31.81 -34.38 7.21
CA ASN A 126 -31.47 -34.28 8.62
C ASN A 126 -31.32 -32.80 9.03
N SER A 127 -32.44 -32.18 9.41
CA SER A 127 -32.48 -30.75 9.78
C SER A 127 -31.54 -30.40 10.95
N SER A 128 -31.27 -31.34 11.86
CA SER A 128 -30.30 -31.14 12.94
C SER A 128 -28.87 -31.01 12.43
N LEU A 129 -28.52 -31.73 11.35
CA LEU A 129 -27.20 -31.67 10.73
C LEU A 129 -27.02 -30.34 9.97
N GLN A 130 -28.03 -29.92 9.19
CA GLN A 130 -28.03 -28.62 8.50
C GLN A 130 -27.85 -27.45 9.49
N ASN A 131 -28.60 -27.48 10.60
CA ASN A 131 -28.47 -26.46 11.64
C ASN A 131 -27.06 -26.44 12.27
N GLY A 132 -26.48 -27.62 12.52
CA GLY A 132 -25.10 -27.74 13.00
C GLY A 132 -24.06 -27.19 12.02
N MET A 133 -24.24 -27.46 10.72
CA MET A 133 -23.37 -26.96 9.65
C MET A 133 -23.45 -25.44 9.49
N SER A 134 -24.66 -24.88 9.52
CA SER A 134 -24.86 -23.42 9.47
C SER A 134 -24.22 -22.73 10.68
N LEU A 135 -24.35 -23.29 11.88
CA LEU A 135 -23.71 -22.77 13.08
C LEU A 135 -22.18 -22.84 12.98
N LEU A 136 -21.63 -23.94 12.46
CA LEU A 136 -20.20 -24.08 12.22
C LEU A 136 -19.69 -23.03 11.21
N GLN A 137 -20.41 -22.81 10.12
CA GLN A 137 -20.09 -21.81 9.10
C GLN A 137 -20.03 -20.40 9.70
N ARG A 138 -21.05 -20.05 10.49
CA ARG A 138 -21.10 -18.76 11.17
C ARG A 138 -19.92 -18.60 12.15
N ASN A 139 -19.67 -19.59 13.00
CA ASN A 139 -18.56 -19.55 13.96
C ASN A 139 -17.20 -19.46 13.25
N ALA A 140 -17.03 -20.14 12.12
CA ALA A 140 -15.81 -20.07 11.31
C ALA A 140 -15.61 -18.68 10.71
N ARG A 141 -16.68 -18.04 10.24
CA ARG A 141 -16.65 -16.65 9.74
C ARG A 141 -16.36 -15.66 10.86
N ASP A 142 -17.02 -15.79 12.01
CA ASP A 142 -16.78 -14.95 13.19
C ASP A 142 -15.31 -15.09 13.66
N LEU A 143 -14.76 -16.31 13.60
CA LEU A 143 -13.35 -16.57 13.90
C LEU A 143 -12.42 -15.90 12.86
N GLN A 144 -12.75 -15.98 11.57
CA GLN A 144 -11.99 -15.33 10.51
C GLN A 144 -11.95 -13.81 10.69
N GLU A 145 -13.10 -13.19 10.95
CA GLU A 145 -13.21 -11.75 11.18
C GLU A 145 -12.42 -11.34 12.43
N ALA A 146 -12.52 -12.11 13.52
CA ALA A 146 -11.74 -11.89 14.74
C ALA A 146 -10.23 -12.00 14.50
N VAL A 147 -9.77 -13.01 13.75
CA VAL A 147 -8.34 -13.18 13.43
C VAL A 147 -7.83 -12.05 12.52
N MET A 148 -8.61 -11.64 11.52
CA MET A 148 -8.26 -10.50 10.67
C MET A 148 -8.12 -9.21 11.48
N SER A 149 -9.00 -9.00 12.47
CA SER A 149 -8.97 -7.81 13.34
C SER A 149 -7.65 -7.67 14.13
N ILE A 150 -7.00 -8.78 14.49
CA ILE A 150 -5.72 -8.78 15.23
C ILE A 150 -4.59 -8.12 14.43
N ARG A 151 -4.67 -8.18 13.09
CA ARG A 151 -3.63 -7.66 12.18
C ARG A 151 -3.90 -6.22 11.75
N MET A 152 -5.03 -5.64 12.13
CA MET A 152 -5.41 -4.29 11.72
C MET A 152 -4.45 -3.26 12.30
N ILE A 153 -4.03 -2.31 11.46
CA ILE A 153 -3.14 -1.22 11.83
C ILE A 153 -3.80 0.11 11.44
N PRO A 154 -3.77 1.14 12.30
CA PRO A 154 -4.25 2.47 11.97
C PRO A 154 -3.59 3.08 10.72
N MET A 155 -4.38 3.73 9.87
CA MET A 155 -3.89 4.47 8.70
C MET A 155 -2.97 5.63 9.07
N GLU A 156 -2.97 6.08 10.32
CA GLU A 156 -2.02 7.04 10.87
C GLU A 156 -0.56 6.67 10.56
N PHE A 157 -0.20 5.39 10.67
CA PHE A 157 1.16 4.93 10.38
C PHE A 157 1.56 5.21 8.93
N VAL A 158 0.63 5.00 7.99
CA VAL A 158 0.82 5.29 6.56
C VAL A 158 0.83 6.79 6.30
N PHE A 159 -0.07 7.54 6.91
CA PHE A 159 -0.19 8.99 6.69
C PHE A 159 0.98 9.78 7.28
N SER A 160 1.62 9.28 8.33
CA SER A 160 2.72 9.96 9.04
C SER A 160 3.92 10.34 8.16
N ARG A 161 4.18 9.61 7.07
CA ARG A 161 5.31 9.86 6.16
C ARG A 161 5.02 10.88 5.05
N PHE A 162 3.76 11.04 4.66
CA PHE A 162 3.40 11.89 3.53
C PHE A 162 3.64 13.40 3.73
N PRO A 163 3.56 13.99 4.94
CA PRO A 163 3.91 15.40 5.13
C PRO A 163 5.32 15.74 4.65
N ARG A 164 6.28 14.83 4.88
CA ARG A 164 7.66 15.02 4.41
C ARG A 164 7.76 14.86 2.89
N VAL A 165 7.19 13.79 2.34
CA VAL A 165 7.19 13.54 0.88
C VAL A 165 6.56 14.70 0.12
N VAL A 166 5.42 15.21 0.58
CA VAL A 166 4.73 16.35 -0.03
C VAL A 166 5.58 17.61 0.05
N ARG A 167 6.17 17.93 1.22
CA ARG A 167 7.02 19.12 1.36
C ARG A 167 8.25 19.06 0.47
N ASP A 168 8.94 17.92 0.43
CA ASP A 168 10.17 17.74 -0.36
C ASP A 168 9.89 17.81 -1.87
N THR A 169 8.80 17.18 -2.33
CA THR A 169 8.41 17.21 -3.75
C THR A 169 7.86 18.58 -4.15
N ALA A 170 6.98 19.19 -3.35
CA ALA A 170 6.43 20.51 -3.62
C ALA A 170 7.55 21.57 -3.68
N GLY A 171 8.52 21.51 -2.76
CA GLY A 171 9.70 22.39 -2.77
C GLY A 171 10.55 22.24 -4.03
N LYS A 172 10.76 21.00 -4.51
CA LYS A 172 11.49 20.76 -5.78
C LYS A 172 10.76 21.30 -7.00
N LEU A 173 9.43 21.26 -6.99
CA LEU A 173 8.60 21.75 -8.09
C LEU A 173 8.30 23.25 -7.98
N GLY A 174 8.67 23.92 -6.89
CA GLY A 174 8.32 25.33 -6.65
C GLY A 174 6.82 25.55 -6.42
N LYS A 175 6.09 24.54 -5.94
CA LYS A 175 4.64 24.61 -5.68
C LYS A 175 4.38 24.80 -4.18
N GLU A 176 3.33 25.56 -3.85
CA GLU A 176 2.87 25.75 -2.47
C GLU A 176 1.67 24.84 -2.19
N ILE A 177 1.80 23.87 -1.28
CA ILE A 177 0.80 22.81 -1.08
C ILE A 177 0.56 22.53 0.41
N GLU A 178 -0.70 22.47 0.80
CA GLU A 178 -1.17 22.04 2.11
C GLU A 178 -1.69 20.60 2.03
N LEU A 179 -1.14 19.71 2.87
CA LEU A 179 -1.61 18.33 3.01
C LEU A 179 -2.62 18.21 4.16
N ILE A 180 -3.82 17.71 3.85
CA ILE A 180 -4.87 17.41 4.82
C ILE A 180 -5.07 15.89 4.86
N THR A 181 -5.15 15.34 6.08
CA THR A 181 -5.29 13.90 6.33
C THR A 181 -6.52 13.63 7.17
N GLU A 182 -7.43 12.80 6.67
CA GLU A 182 -8.71 12.47 7.28
C GLU A 182 -8.82 10.96 7.52
N GLY A 183 -9.43 10.55 8.63
CA GLY A 183 -9.59 9.12 8.95
C GLY A 183 -8.29 8.41 9.34
N LYS A 184 -7.40 9.08 10.07
CA LYS A 184 -6.15 8.49 10.59
C LYS A 184 -6.39 7.25 11.47
N SER A 185 -7.51 7.22 12.18
CA SER A 185 -7.91 6.12 13.06
C SER A 185 -8.57 4.95 12.32
N THR A 186 -8.83 5.07 11.01
CA THR A 186 -9.32 3.95 10.21
C THR A 186 -8.27 2.86 10.20
N GLU A 187 -8.65 1.64 10.55
CA GLU A 187 -7.73 0.51 10.61
C GLU A 187 -7.77 -0.28 9.31
N LEU A 188 -6.61 -0.79 8.88
CA LEU A 188 -6.45 -1.55 7.65
C LEU A 188 -5.51 -2.74 7.89
N ASP A 189 -5.70 -3.83 7.15
CA ASP A 189 -4.82 -4.99 7.22
C ASP A 189 -3.35 -4.61 6.94
N LYS A 190 -2.42 -5.08 7.77
CA LYS A 190 -0.99 -4.79 7.61
C LYS A 190 -0.44 -5.13 6.21
N SER A 191 -0.79 -6.28 5.65
CA SER A 191 -0.31 -6.70 4.33
C SER A 191 -0.88 -5.82 3.21
N LEU A 192 -2.10 -5.31 3.40
CA LEU A 192 -2.68 -4.34 2.49
C LEU A 192 -1.96 -2.98 2.63
N VAL A 193 -1.71 -2.52 3.85
CA VAL A 193 -0.91 -1.31 4.13
C VAL A 193 0.44 -1.34 3.42
N GLU A 194 1.16 -2.44 3.52
CA GLU A 194 2.47 -2.61 2.87
C GLU A 194 2.35 -2.54 1.33
N ARG A 195 1.32 -3.14 0.74
CA ARG A 195 1.10 -3.12 -0.71
C ARG A 195 0.58 -1.78 -1.25
N ILE A 196 -0.27 -1.05 -0.53
CA ILE A 196 -0.82 0.23 -1.00
C ILE A 196 0.16 1.39 -0.84
N THR A 197 1.20 1.21 -0.02
CA THR A 197 2.19 2.23 0.32
C THR A 197 2.79 2.90 -0.90
N ASP A 198 3.32 2.09 -1.83
CA ASP A 198 4.02 2.59 -3.01
C ASP A 198 3.04 3.19 -4.03
N PRO A 199 1.89 2.54 -4.36
CA PRO A 199 0.83 3.15 -5.16
C PRO A 199 0.36 4.51 -4.62
N LEU A 200 0.12 4.63 -3.31
CA LEU A 200 -0.29 5.92 -2.71
C LEU A 200 0.80 6.98 -2.86
N THR A 201 2.08 6.60 -2.71
CA THR A 201 3.20 7.51 -2.93
C THR A 201 3.25 7.99 -4.37
N HIS A 202 2.99 7.11 -5.33
CA HIS A 202 2.90 7.45 -6.74
C HIS A 202 1.73 8.41 -7.02
N LEU A 203 0.54 8.13 -6.50
CA LEU A 203 -0.63 8.99 -6.65
C LEU A 203 -0.42 10.38 -6.04
N VAL A 204 0.22 10.45 -4.87
CA VAL A 204 0.61 11.72 -4.24
C VAL A 204 1.54 12.47 -5.18
N ARG A 205 2.62 11.85 -5.68
CA ARG A 205 3.54 12.52 -6.61
C ARG A 205 2.85 13.01 -7.88
N ASN A 206 2.04 12.18 -8.54
CA ASN A 206 1.28 12.60 -9.72
C ASN A 206 0.38 13.81 -9.44
N SER A 207 -0.24 13.86 -8.26
CA SER A 207 -1.03 15.00 -7.83
C SER A 207 -0.18 16.27 -7.68
N LEU A 208 1.05 16.14 -7.18
CA LEU A 208 1.98 17.27 -7.05
C LEU A 208 2.60 17.67 -8.39
N ASP A 209 3.00 16.72 -9.23
CA ASP A 209 3.67 16.94 -10.52
C ASP A 209 2.70 17.54 -11.55
N HIS A 210 1.51 16.93 -11.68
CA HIS A 210 0.56 17.25 -12.75
C HIS A 210 -0.79 17.78 -12.25
N GLY A 211 -1.20 17.44 -11.03
CA GLY A 211 -2.53 17.79 -10.51
C GLY A 211 -2.67 19.24 -10.01
N VAL A 212 -1.60 19.83 -9.47
CA VAL A 212 -1.60 21.20 -8.93
C VAL A 212 -0.81 22.13 -9.84
N GLU A 213 -1.39 23.25 -10.26
CA GLU A 213 -0.72 24.26 -11.09
C GLU A 213 0.28 25.11 -10.26
N MET A 214 1.14 25.88 -10.94
CA MET A 214 2.06 26.81 -10.25
C MET A 214 1.28 27.91 -9.50
N PRO A 215 1.82 28.43 -8.37
CA PRO A 215 1.15 29.44 -7.54
C PRO A 215 0.60 30.63 -8.35
N ASP A 216 1.40 31.18 -9.25
CA ASP A 216 1.02 32.36 -10.05
C ASP A 216 -0.05 32.01 -11.12
N VAL A 217 -0.02 30.79 -11.65
CA VAL A 217 -1.07 30.28 -12.57
C VAL A 217 -2.38 30.09 -11.81
N ARG A 218 -2.34 29.64 -10.56
CA ARG A 218 -3.54 29.49 -9.72
C ARG A 218 -4.19 30.84 -9.44
N GLU A 219 -3.39 31.84 -9.06
CA GLU A 219 -3.87 33.20 -8.80
C GLU A 219 -4.46 33.85 -10.05
N SER A 220 -3.85 33.68 -11.23
CA SER A 220 -4.40 34.21 -12.49
C SER A 220 -5.72 33.55 -12.89
N LEU A 221 -5.96 32.31 -12.46
CA LEU A 221 -7.23 31.58 -12.60
C LEU A 221 -8.22 31.85 -11.44
N GLY A 222 -7.89 32.74 -10.50
CA GLY A 222 -8.74 33.08 -9.35
C GLY A 222 -8.81 32.00 -8.26
N LYS A 223 -7.90 31.01 -8.28
CA LYS A 223 -7.79 29.97 -7.26
C LYS A 223 -6.85 30.41 -6.13
N PRO A 224 -6.95 29.83 -4.91
CA PRO A 224 -5.99 30.07 -3.85
C PRO A 224 -4.56 29.69 -4.28
N ARG A 225 -3.59 30.54 -3.93
CA ARG A 225 -2.15 30.35 -4.18
C ARG A 225 -1.66 28.98 -3.71
N VAL A 226 -2.02 28.62 -2.47
CA VAL A 226 -1.73 27.32 -1.87
C VAL A 226 -2.69 26.25 -2.41
N GLY A 227 -2.15 25.20 -3.02
CA GLY A 227 -2.90 24.02 -3.43
C GLY A 227 -3.25 23.13 -2.23
N LYS A 228 -4.40 22.46 -2.27
CA LYS A 228 -4.84 21.53 -1.22
C LYS A 228 -4.77 20.09 -1.72
N LEU A 229 -4.05 19.23 -1.00
CA LEU A 229 -4.01 17.79 -1.23
C LEU A 229 -4.67 17.07 -0.05
N VAL A 230 -5.67 16.23 -0.31
CA VAL A 230 -6.41 15.52 0.74
C VAL A 230 -6.15 14.02 0.62
N LEU A 231 -5.70 13.39 1.70
CA LEU A 231 -5.67 11.94 1.86
C LEU A 231 -6.75 11.55 2.87
N SER A 232 -7.72 10.74 2.46
CA SER A 232 -8.82 10.30 3.33
C SER A 232 -8.92 8.78 3.34
N ALA A 233 -9.22 8.21 4.50
CA ALA A 233 -9.51 6.80 4.68
C ALA A 233 -10.82 6.64 5.44
N ARG A 234 -11.74 5.82 4.93
CA ARG A 234 -13.02 5.53 5.59
C ARG A 234 -13.40 4.07 5.37
N HIS A 235 -14.04 3.47 6.36
CA HIS A 235 -14.62 2.14 6.19
C HIS A 235 -15.94 2.24 5.42
N GLN A 236 -16.11 1.49 4.34
CA GLN A 236 -17.31 1.53 3.51
C GLN A 236 -17.92 0.12 3.36
N GLY A 237 -18.82 -0.22 4.30
CA GLY A 237 -19.81 -1.29 4.18
C GLY A 237 -19.32 -2.61 3.58
N GLY A 238 -18.31 -3.25 4.19
CA GLY A 238 -17.76 -4.54 3.77
C GLY A 238 -16.48 -4.46 2.96
N ASN A 239 -16.11 -3.28 2.47
CA ASN A 239 -14.79 -3.00 1.93
C ASN A 239 -14.10 -1.96 2.83
N ILE A 240 -12.90 -2.32 3.29
CA ILE A 240 -11.97 -1.40 3.93
C ILE A 240 -11.13 -0.71 2.87
#